data_AF-A0A1Z5S8Q7-F1
#
_entry.id   AF-A0A1Z5S8Q7-F1
#
_cell.length_a   1.000
_cell.length_b   1.000
_cell.length_c   1.000
_cell.angle_alpha   90.00
_cell.angle_beta   90.00
_cell.angle_gamma   90.00
#
_symmetry.space_group_name_H-M   'P 1'
#
loop_
_entity.id
_entity.type
_entity.pdbx_description
1 polymer ?
#
loop_
_entity_poly.entity_id
_entity_poly.type
_entity_poly.pdbx_seq_one_letter_code
_entity_poly.pdbx_strand_id
1 'polypeptide(L)'
;MEPSREKLSAAVVLLLTLLVMVAEMRPVQARDCLTRSTRLPGALCVRSDYCAIGCREEGKGYTGGKCLISPTPLDGIRCYCVKPCDSTH
;
A
#
# COMPACT_ATOMS: atom_id res chain seq x y z
N MET A 1 -45.62 27.29 -22.81
CA MET A 1 -45.05 26.70 -21.58
C MET A 1 -43.94 25.76 -22.01
N GLU A 2 -42.70 26.25 -22.13
CA GLU A 2 -41.54 25.36 -22.30
C GLU A 2 -40.41 25.74 -21.34
N PRO A 3 -40.50 25.36 -20.06
CA PRO A 3 -39.41 25.48 -19.12
C PRO A 3 -38.81 24.09 -18.90
N SER A 4 -38.08 23.53 -19.85
CA SER A 4 -37.52 22.18 -19.64
C SER A 4 -36.13 21.95 -20.23
N ARG A 5 -35.85 22.44 -21.44
CA ARG A 5 -34.62 22.10 -22.16
C ARG A 5 -33.33 22.66 -21.54
N GLU A 6 -33.36 23.86 -20.97
CA GLU A 6 -32.15 24.52 -20.45
C GLU A 6 -31.68 23.98 -19.09
N LYS A 7 -32.62 23.56 -18.24
CA LYS A 7 -32.33 22.94 -16.94
C LYS A 7 -31.72 21.56 -17.07
N LEU A 8 -32.11 20.81 -18.10
CA LEU A 8 -31.53 19.51 -18.43
C LEU A 8 -30.08 19.65 -18.90
N SER A 9 -29.76 20.70 -19.67
CA SER A 9 -28.38 20.99 -20.09
C SER A 9 -27.45 21.29 -18.92
N ALA A 10 -27.86 22.13 -17.97
CA ALA A 10 -27.02 22.47 -16.83
C ALA A 10 -26.75 21.26 -15.91
N ALA A 11 -27.78 20.44 -15.67
CA ALA A 11 -27.64 19.22 -14.87
C ALA A 11 -26.72 18.19 -15.53
N VAL A 12 -26.85 18.02 -16.85
CA VAL A 12 -25.97 17.12 -17.63
C VAL A 12 -24.53 17.62 -17.62
N VAL A 13 -24.30 18.92 -17.78
CA VAL A 13 -22.95 19.50 -17.72
C VAL A 13 -22.34 19.32 -16.32
N LEU A 14 -23.11 19.53 -15.24
CA LEU A 14 -22.65 19.27 -13.88
C LEU A 14 -22.31 17.79 -13.63
N LEU A 15 -23.14 16.87 -14.14
CA LEU A 15 -22.89 15.44 -14.01
C LEU A 15 -21.61 15.04 -14.76
N LEU A 16 -21.43 15.56 -15.98
CA LEU A 16 -20.23 15.31 -16.79
C LEU A 16 -18.97 15.86 -16.12
N THR A 17 -19.01 17.08 -15.56
CA THR A 17 -17.86 17.63 -14.85
C THR A 17 -17.53 16.81 -13.61
N LEU A 18 -18.53 16.45 -12.79
CA LEU A 18 -18.31 15.59 -11.62
C LEU A 18 -17.66 14.25 -11.99
N LEU A 19 -18.10 13.59 -13.07
CA LEU A 19 -17.51 12.33 -13.54
C LEU A 19 -16.05 12.47 -13.97
N VAL A 20 -15.69 13.59 -14.62
CA VAL A 20 -14.30 13.88 -15.02
C VAL A 20 -13.40 14.05 -13.79
N MET A 21 -13.87 14.75 -12.74
CA MET A 21 -13.07 14.95 -11.52
C MET A 21 -12.77 13.63 -10.79
N VAL A 22 -13.70 12.68 -10.80
CA VAL A 22 -13.53 11.36 -10.17
C VAL A 22 -12.53 10.49 -10.95
N ALA A 23 -12.49 10.61 -12.29
CA ALA A 23 -11.58 9.84 -13.13
C ALA A 23 -10.10 10.25 -12.98
N GLU A 24 -9.83 11.50 -12.60
CA GLU A 24 -8.47 12.00 -12.36
C GLU A 24 -7.92 11.62 -10.98
N MET A 25 -8.73 11.03 -10.10
CA MET A 25 -8.26 10.51 -8.81
C MET A 25 -7.51 9.21 -9.03
N ARG A 26 -6.18 9.30 -9.19
CA ARG A 26 -5.31 8.14 -9.17
C ARG A 26 -5.26 7.57 -7.74
N PRO A 27 -5.41 6.25 -7.55
CA PRO A 27 -5.25 5.66 -6.23
C PRO A 27 -3.83 5.92 -5.73
N VAL A 28 -3.71 6.63 -4.60
CA VAL A 28 -2.42 6.75 -3.91
C VAL A 28 -2.11 5.38 -3.32
N GLN A 29 -1.16 4.68 -3.92
CA GLN A 29 -0.72 3.40 -3.39
C GLN A 29 0.05 3.68 -2.10
N ALA A 30 -0.47 3.20 -0.97
CA ALA A 30 0.22 3.33 0.31
C ALA A 30 1.64 2.78 0.14
N ARG A 31 2.65 3.60 0.43
CA ARG A 31 4.03 3.13 0.42
C ARG A 31 4.22 2.23 1.62
N ASP A 32 4.52 0.97 1.34
CA ASP A 32 4.91 -0.01 2.33
C ASP A 32 6.39 0.18 2.66
N CYS A 33 6.69 0.38 3.94
CA CYS A 33 8.04 0.47 4.46
C CYS A 33 8.51 -0.90 4.94
N LEU A 34 9.75 -1.25 4.60
CA LEU A 34 10.37 -2.52 4.95
C LEU A 34 11.36 -2.32 6.10
N THR A 35 11.23 -3.13 7.15
CA THR A 35 12.17 -3.15 8.28
C THR A 35 12.71 -4.56 8.45
N ARG A 36 14.04 -4.73 8.58
CA ARG A 36 14.64 -6.04 8.84
C ARG A 36 14.11 -6.59 10.17
N SER A 37 13.58 -7.82 10.19
CA SER A 37 13.17 -8.48 11.44
C SER A 37 14.40 -8.69 12.33
N THR A 38 14.24 -8.44 13.64
CA THR A 38 15.30 -8.71 14.63
C THR A 38 15.19 -10.09 15.24
N ARG A 39 14.05 -10.78 15.05
CA ARG A 39 13.77 -12.09 15.66
C ARG A 39 13.97 -13.25 14.69
N LEU A 40 13.74 -13.02 13.39
CA LEU A 40 13.80 -14.07 12.38
C LEU A 40 15.17 -14.12 11.68
N PRO A 41 15.98 -15.18 11.87
CA PRO A 41 17.21 -15.36 11.10
C PRO A 41 16.90 -15.58 9.61
N GLY A 42 17.81 -15.13 8.75
CA GLY A 42 17.62 -15.18 7.29
C GLY A 42 17.41 -16.57 6.71
N ALA A 43 18.05 -17.58 7.33
CA ALA A 43 17.91 -18.98 6.95
C ALA A 43 16.48 -19.53 7.08
N LEU A 44 15.62 -18.90 7.90
CA LEU A 44 14.22 -19.29 8.07
C LEU A 44 13.28 -18.63 7.06
N CYS A 45 13.80 -17.76 6.18
CA CYS A 45 13.02 -17.13 5.13
C CYS A 45 12.82 -18.05 3.92
N VAL A 46 12.21 -19.22 4.17
CA VAL A 46 11.87 -20.23 3.14
C VAL A 46 10.60 -19.82 2.40
N ARG A 47 9.65 -19.21 3.12
CA ARG A 47 8.43 -18.64 2.55
C ARG A 47 8.07 -17.33 3.26
N SER A 48 7.51 -16.39 2.49
CA SER A 48 7.18 -15.05 2.99
C SER A 48 6.01 -15.03 3.98
N ASP A 49 5.16 -16.06 3.99
CA ASP A 49 4.06 -16.21 4.96
C ASP A 49 4.57 -16.47 6.39
N TYR A 50 5.58 -17.32 6.57
CA TYR A 50 6.23 -17.51 7.88
C TYR A 50 6.92 -16.23 8.35
N CYS A 51 7.57 -15.51 7.44
CA CYS A 51 8.13 -14.20 7.72
C CYS A 51 7.03 -13.22 8.16
N ALA A 52 5.88 -13.21 7.49
CA ALA A 52 4.74 -12.36 7.86
C ALA A 52 4.16 -12.70 9.24
N ILE A 53 4.05 -13.99 9.58
CA ILE A 53 3.58 -14.44 10.90
C ILE A 53 4.55 -13.95 11.99
N GLY A 54 5.85 -14.24 11.86
CA GLY A 54 6.81 -13.81 12.88
C GLY A 54 6.97 -12.29 12.96
N CYS A 55 6.79 -11.56 11.86
CA CYS A 55 6.70 -10.10 11.88
C CYS A 55 5.49 -9.60 12.68
N ARG A 56 4.31 -10.23 12.55
CA ARG A 56 3.15 -9.88 13.38
C ARG A 56 3.41 -10.15 14.87
N GLU A 57 4.08 -11.25 15.18
CA GLU A 57 4.49 -11.59 16.55
C GLU A 57 5.60 -10.69 17.11
N GLU A 58 6.44 -10.10 16.26
CA GLU A 58 7.48 -9.14 16.69
C GLU A 58 6.86 -7.86 17.26
N GLY A 59 5.64 -7.49 16.85
CA GLY A 59 4.80 -6.55 17.59
C GLY A 59 5.18 -5.07 17.49
N LYS A 60 5.42 -4.55 16.27
CA LYS A 60 5.79 -3.14 16.03
C LYS A 60 4.92 -2.46 14.96
N GLY A 61 3.64 -2.83 14.89
CA GLY A 61 2.72 -2.36 13.85
C GLY A 61 2.98 -2.97 12.47
N TYR A 62 3.66 -4.12 12.43
CA TYR A 62 3.91 -4.84 11.18
C TYR A 62 2.62 -5.50 10.66
N THR A 63 2.30 -5.25 9.40
CA THR A 63 1.11 -5.77 8.72
C THR A 63 1.41 -7.05 7.91
N GLY A 64 2.68 -7.28 7.59
CA GLY A 64 3.13 -8.48 6.87
C GLY A 64 4.65 -8.65 6.89
N GLY A 65 5.17 -9.49 5.98
CA GLY A 65 6.59 -9.78 5.85
C GLY A 65 6.94 -10.32 4.47
N LYS A 66 8.17 -10.06 4.02
CA LYS A 66 8.72 -10.48 2.73
C LYS A 66 10.12 -11.04 2.91
N CYS A 67 10.42 -12.14 2.22
CA CYS A 67 11.78 -12.64 2.08
C CYS A 67 12.49 -11.93 0.94
N LEU A 68 13.56 -11.19 1.25
CA LEU A 68 14.32 -10.41 0.28
C LEU A 68 15.81 -10.70 0.43
N ILE A 69 16.55 -10.62 -0.68
CA ILE A 69 18.01 -10.69 -0.64
C ILE A 69 18.52 -9.46 0.11
N SER A 70 19.36 -9.68 1.12
CA SER A 70 19.97 -8.60 1.87
C SER A 70 20.87 -7.78 0.95
N PRO A 71 20.87 -6.43 1.06
CA PRO A 71 21.81 -5.58 0.34
C PRO A 71 23.25 -5.76 0.86
N THR A 72 23.42 -6.36 2.04
CA THR A 72 24.74 -6.64 2.61
C THR A 72 25.29 -7.93 1.99
N PRO A 73 26.47 -7.89 1.33
CA PRO A 73 27.08 -9.11 0.82
C PRO A 73 27.33 -10.08 1.98
N LEU A 74 27.03 -11.37 1.76
CA LEU A 74 27.09 -12.49 2.73
C LEU A 74 25.87 -12.71 3.65
N ASP A 75 24.92 -11.77 3.72
CA ASP A 75 23.75 -11.93 4.62
C ASP A 75 22.63 -12.83 4.05
N GLY A 76 22.73 -13.20 2.77
CA GLY A 76 21.76 -14.07 2.09
C GLY A 76 20.34 -13.49 2.02
N ILE A 77 19.35 -14.38 1.95
CA ILE A 77 17.93 -14.00 2.02
C ILE A 77 17.59 -13.72 3.48
N ARG A 78 16.92 -12.59 3.74
CA ARG A 78 16.50 -12.13 5.07
C ARG A 78 15.01 -11.83 5.09
N CYS A 79 14.40 -11.91 6.26
CA CYS A 79 13.01 -11.52 6.49
C CYS A 79 12.92 -10.01 6.75
N TYR A 80 12.09 -9.32 5.97
CA TYR A 80 11.76 -7.91 6.11
C TYR A 80 10.28 -7.75 6.43
N CYS A 81 9.99 -7.18 7.59
CA CYS A 81 8.65 -6.86 8.03
C CYS A 81 8.11 -5.64 7.29
N VAL A 82 6.86 -5.75 6.86
CA VAL A 82 6.11 -4.70 6.18
C VAL A 82 5.35 -3.90 7.22
N LYS A 83 5.47 -2.57 7.17
CA LYS A 83 4.61 -1.64 7.91
C LYS A 83 4.19 -0.49 7.01
N PRO A 84 3.06 0.18 7.27
CA PRO A 84 2.79 1.47 6.63
C PRO A 84 3.98 2.41 6.88
N CYS A 85 4.42 3.11 5.84
CA CYS A 85 5.33 4.23 6.02
C CYS A 85 4.59 5.33 6.79
N ASP A 86 5.21 5.88 7.84
CA ASP A 86 4.69 7.07 8.48
C ASP A 86 4.76 8.23 7.47
N SER A 87 3.62 8.87 7.20
CA SER A 87 3.50 9.98 6.25
C SER A 87 4.09 11.29 6.76
N THR A 88 4.59 11.32 7.99
CA THR A 88 5.14 12.50 8.67
C THR A 88 6.60 12.69 8.30
N HIS A 89 6.84 13.52 7.29
CA HIS A 89 8.13 14.16 7.07
C HIS A 89 7.95 15.60 6.60
#